data_AF-A0A7S4R7A1-F1
#
_entry.id   AF-A0A7S4R7A1-F1
#
_cell.length_a   1.000
_cell.length_b   1.000
_cell.length_c   1.000
_cell.angle_alpha   90.00
_cell.angle_beta   90.00
_cell.angle_gamma   90.00
#
_symmetry.space_group_name_H-M   'P 1'
#
loop_
_entity.id
_entity.type
_entity.pdbx_description
1 polymer ?
#
loop_
_entity_poly.entity_id
_entity_poly.type
_entity_poly.pdbx_seq_one_letter_code
_entity_poly.pdbx_strand_id
1 'polypeptide(L)'
;MAEPHPHFDWETFLEGCNSCVVYCHGGCPDGLGAARLTCLALKAMGLSRSEIVELEHTDRARKAAEFVVADAAVFYVDISPYEEDLPLLRLARRVLVLDHHASVRQRMAELAVQMPSLVDLSETEGDECAASLVGREMHHLLRDIPELDKKIALLRKKDVWHYQIPSEWAADASMFVASMQVVPRATMAMIDEYLADLQGFLAKGVEAMRTLQQNAAGLFERVRVVMEADYPSRLVVLGVEFVEPLAYDSRHFSKLCCRYANAFVLRALLYSSPEVVDVRLSRTAEDIGELGSLARRLHEEDPERYVGGGGHPYAAGLQVSRSGYDLARVARDLLNAAGAVPADIAREFTQDALDVGIPKRRRNSFSCMKVRSEAALPRFREDADGTRKKREGLSSSSEACSEDSSCSDGESEGTGGPSGSEGGAAGP
;
A
#
# COMPACT_ATOMS: atom_id res chain seq x y z
N MET A 1 -3.84 -6.99 25.92
CA MET A 1 -2.52 -7.53 25.49
C MET A 1 -2.73 -9.01 25.33
N ALA A 2 -2.72 -9.52 24.10
CA ALA A 2 -2.79 -10.97 23.85
C ALA A 2 -1.59 -11.65 24.53
N GLU A 3 -1.77 -12.89 25.00
CA GLU A 3 -0.65 -13.68 25.50
C GLU A 3 0.42 -13.79 24.41
N PRO A 4 1.72 -13.64 24.75
CA PRO A 4 2.78 -13.79 23.76
C PRO A 4 2.66 -15.19 23.14
N HIS A 5 2.48 -15.24 21.82
CA HIS A 5 2.56 -16.51 21.09
C HIS A 5 3.84 -17.24 21.51
N PRO A 6 3.78 -18.55 21.76
CA PRO A 6 4.97 -19.32 22.09
C PRO A 6 6.02 -19.08 21.01
N HIS A 7 7.22 -18.68 21.41
CA HIS A 7 8.32 -18.43 20.49
C HIS A 7 8.53 -19.64 19.57
N PHE A 8 8.51 -19.40 18.26
CA PHE A 8 8.84 -20.42 17.28
C PHE A 8 10.31 -20.85 17.43
N ASP A 9 10.56 -22.15 17.58
CA ASP A 9 11.91 -22.69 17.75
C ASP A 9 12.64 -22.76 16.41
N TRP A 10 13.29 -21.66 16.04
CA TRP A 10 14.05 -21.53 14.81
C TRP A 10 15.26 -22.46 14.74
N GLU A 11 15.89 -22.77 15.88
CA GLU A 11 17.07 -23.65 15.91
C GLU A 11 16.66 -25.08 15.53
N THR A 12 15.59 -25.59 16.14
CA THR A 12 15.03 -26.91 15.80
C THR A 12 14.47 -26.92 14.38
N PHE A 13 13.77 -25.87 13.97
CA PHE A 13 13.24 -25.79 12.61
C PHE A 13 14.35 -25.87 11.57
N LEU A 14 15.45 -25.13 11.74
CA LEU A 14 16.54 -25.08 10.77
C LEU A 14 17.56 -26.21 10.92
N GLU A 15 17.40 -27.12 11.88
CA GLU A 15 18.34 -28.21 12.13
C GLU A 15 18.62 -29.04 10.86
N GLY A 16 19.90 -29.08 10.47
CA GLY A 16 20.39 -29.81 9.29
C GLY A 16 20.13 -29.11 7.95
N CYS A 17 19.71 -27.84 7.96
CA CYS A 17 19.68 -26.99 6.77
C CYS A 17 21.04 -26.29 6.58
N ASN A 18 21.59 -26.34 5.36
CA ASN A 18 22.87 -25.71 5.03
C ASN A 18 22.73 -24.56 4.02
N SER A 19 21.55 -24.42 3.41
CA SER A 19 21.23 -23.37 2.45
C SER A 19 19.80 -22.90 2.66
N CYS A 20 19.48 -21.71 2.14
CA CYS A 20 18.11 -21.24 2.07
C CYS A 20 17.80 -20.55 0.75
N VAL A 21 16.54 -20.64 0.35
CA VAL A 21 15.96 -19.88 -0.76
C VAL A 21 14.73 -19.16 -0.25
N VAL A 22 14.66 -17.86 -0.50
CA VAL A 22 13.57 -16.99 -0.05
C VAL A 22 12.84 -16.46 -1.28
N TYR A 23 11.66 -17.00 -1.52
CA TYR A 23 10.73 -16.51 -2.54
C TYR A 23 9.96 -15.31 -2.00
N CYS A 24 9.88 -14.24 -2.78
CA CYS A 24 9.15 -13.03 -2.39
C CYS A 24 8.40 -12.39 -3.56
N HIS A 25 7.41 -11.55 -3.26
CA HIS A 25 6.74 -10.78 -4.29
C HIS A 25 7.67 -9.70 -4.88
N GLY A 26 8.05 -9.88 -6.14
CA GLY A 26 8.98 -9.01 -6.85
C GLY A 26 8.42 -7.61 -7.08
N GLY A 27 9.27 -6.59 -6.94
CA GLY A 27 8.88 -5.19 -7.14
C GLY A 27 8.04 -4.56 -6.02
N CYS A 28 7.63 -5.33 -5.00
CA CYS A 28 6.94 -4.84 -3.81
C CYS A 28 7.94 -4.49 -2.69
N PRO A 29 7.91 -3.27 -2.12
CA PRO A 29 8.77 -2.93 -0.99
C PRO A 29 8.61 -3.88 0.21
N ASP A 30 7.39 -4.35 0.50
CA ASP A 30 7.14 -5.26 1.62
C ASP A 30 7.80 -6.62 1.39
N GLY A 31 7.47 -7.31 0.29
CA GLY A 31 8.10 -8.59 -0.06
C GLY A 31 9.63 -8.54 -0.14
N LEU A 32 10.20 -7.52 -0.77
CA LEU A 32 11.66 -7.36 -0.85
C LEU A 32 12.27 -7.06 0.53
N GLY A 33 11.61 -6.23 1.34
CA GLY A 33 11.99 -5.93 2.72
C GLY A 33 11.96 -7.17 3.61
N ALA A 34 10.86 -7.91 3.57
CA ALA A 34 10.66 -9.17 4.28
C ALA A 34 11.75 -10.18 3.89
N ALA A 35 12.00 -10.38 2.59
CA ALA A 35 13.01 -11.31 2.11
C ALA A 35 14.42 -10.96 2.59
N ARG A 36 14.80 -9.68 2.51
CA ARG A 36 16.11 -9.25 2.99
C ARG A 36 16.24 -9.41 4.50
N LEU A 37 15.22 -9.06 5.28
CA LEU A 37 15.19 -9.28 6.72
C LEU A 37 15.30 -10.77 7.05
N THR A 38 14.55 -11.64 6.38
CA THR A 38 14.67 -13.10 6.54
C THR A 38 16.10 -13.57 6.28
N CYS A 39 16.73 -13.17 5.17
CA CYS A 39 18.12 -13.55 4.90
C CYS A 39 19.10 -13.04 5.97
N LEU A 40 18.92 -11.84 6.50
CA LEU A 40 19.77 -11.31 7.57
C LEU A 40 19.61 -12.11 8.87
N ALA A 41 18.38 -12.47 9.24
CA ALA A 41 18.09 -13.32 10.39
C ALA A 41 18.69 -14.72 10.24
N LEU A 42 18.50 -15.37 9.08
CA LEU A 42 19.05 -16.70 8.79
C LEU A 42 20.58 -16.70 8.79
N LYS A 43 21.19 -15.63 8.28
CA LYS A 43 22.65 -15.44 8.34
C LYS A 43 23.15 -15.33 9.78
N ALA A 44 22.43 -14.64 10.65
CA ALA A 44 22.76 -14.57 12.08
C ALA A 44 22.72 -15.95 12.77
N MET A 45 21.93 -16.89 12.22
CA MET A 45 21.89 -18.29 12.64
C MET A 45 22.93 -19.20 11.96
N GLY A 46 23.79 -18.66 11.09
CA GLY A 46 24.85 -19.40 10.41
C GLY A 46 24.49 -19.93 9.02
N LEU A 47 23.27 -19.71 8.51
CA LEU A 47 22.90 -20.04 7.13
C LEU A 47 23.43 -18.97 6.18
N SER A 48 24.68 -19.15 5.75
CA SER A 48 25.39 -18.17 4.90
C SER A 48 25.10 -18.31 3.39
N ARG A 49 24.53 -19.44 2.96
CA ARG A 49 24.15 -19.69 1.56
C ARG A 49 22.67 -19.36 1.38
N SER A 50 22.38 -18.12 1.04
CA SER A 50 21.01 -17.64 0.85
C SER A 50 20.82 -17.07 -0.56
N GLU A 51 19.68 -17.40 -1.17
CA GLU A 51 19.24 -16.85 -2.45
C GLU A 51 17.88 -16.17 -2.26
N ILE A 52 17.69 -14.97 -2.81
CA ILE A 52 16.39 -14.30 -2.85
C ILE A 52 15.85 -14.38 -4.26
N VAL A 53 14.64 -14.91 -4.41
CA VAL A 53 14.01 -15.12 -5.71
C VAL A 53 12.74 -14.28 -5.77
N GLU A 54 12.77 -13.24 -6.58
CA GLU A 54 11.60 -12.40 -6.85
C GLU A 54 10.62 -13.13 -7.78
N LEU A 55 9.36 -13.24 -7.37
CA LEU A 55 8.28 -13.87 -8.12
C LEU A 55 7.20 -12.84 -8.51
N GLU A 56 6.74 -12.92 -9.75
CA GLU A 56 5.44 -12.36 -10.16
C GLU A 56 4.29 -13.34 -9.83
N HIS A 57 3.03 -12.90 -9.86
CA HIS A 57 1.87 -13.77 -9.52
C HIS A 57 1.75 -15.02 -10.39
N THR A 58 2.26 -14.97 -11.62
CA THR A 58 2.30 -16.11 -12.57
C THR A 58 3.55 -16.96 -12.45
N ASP A 59 4.58 -16.48 -11.74
CA ASP A 59 5.78 -17.25 -11.49
C ASP A 59 5.51 -18.37 -10.47
N ARG A 60 6.40 -19.35 -10.47
CA ARG A 60 6.31 -20.57 -9.65
C ARG A 60 7.69 -20.91 -9.09
N ALA A 61 7.75 -21.79 -8.10
CA ALA A 61 8.98 -22.24 -7.45
C ALA A 61 10.03 -22.74 -8.46
N ARG A 62 9.57 -23.28 -9.60
CA ARG A 62 10.44 -23.74 -10.70
C ARG A 62 11.42 -22.68 -11.24
N LYS A 63 11.18 -21.39 -10.98
CA LYS A 63 12.07 -20.28 -11.39
C LYS A 63 13.48 -20.41 -10.81
N ALA A 64 13.60 -21.08 -9.66
CA ALA A 64 14.85 -21.27 -8.92
C ALA A 64 14.96 -22.71 -8.39
N ALA A 65 14.54 -23.69 -9.22
CA ALA A 65 14.46 -25.10 -8.84
C ALA A 65 15.81 -25.67 -8.39
N GLU A 66 16.92 -25.16 -8.93
CA GLU A 66 18.28 -25.56 -8.61
C GLU A 66 18.68 -25.26 -7.15
N PHE A 67 17.98 -24.33 -6.48
CA PHE A 67 18.22 -23.97 -5.09
C PHE A 67 17.34 -24.77 -4.11
N VAL A 68 16.34 -25.51 -4.61
CA VAL A 68 15.45 -26.34 -3.78
C VAL A 68 16.02 -27.76 -3.66
N VAL A 69 16.90 -27.95 -2.68
CA VAL A 69 17.65 -29.20 -2.47
C VAL A 69 17.39 -29.82 -1.08
N ALA A 70 17.82 -31.07 -0.88
CA ALA A 70 17.55 -31.90 0.31
C ALA A 70 17.95 -31.30 1.67
N ASP A 71 18.87 -30.33 1.69
CA ASP A 71 19.32 -29.62 2.89
C ASP A 71 19.00 -28.11 2.84
N ALA A 72 18.09 -27.69 1.96
CA ALA A 72 17.62 -26.31 1.86
C ALA A 72 16.42 -26.07 2.80
N ALA A 73 16.40 -24.87 3.38
CA ALA A 73 15.19 -24.26 3.93
C ALA A 73 14.57 -23.31 2.90
N VAL A 74 13.32 -23.55 2.53
CA VAL A 74 12.55 -22.72 1.60
C VAL A 74 11.64 -21.80 2.39
N PHE A 75 11.72 -20.50 2.11
CA PHE A 75 10.83 -19.49 2.67
C PHE A 75 10.01 -18.85 1.56
N TYR A 76 8.74 -18.61 1.84
CA TYR A 76 7.88 -17.73 1.07
C TYR A 76 7.49 -16.55 1.95
N VAL A 77 7.74 -15.32 1.49
CA VAL A 77 7.44 -14.09 2.23
C VAL A 77 6.71 -13.09 1.33
N ASP A 78 5.56 -12.56 1.77
CA ASP A 78 4.67 -11.69 0.96
C ASP A 78 4.13 -12.36 -0.32
N ILE A 79 4.24 -13.68 -0.39
CA ILE A 79 3.73 -14.54 -1.44
C ILE A 79 3.58 -15.94 -0.85
N SER A 80 2.78 -16.79 -1.47
CA SER A 80 2.58 -18.18 -1.06
C SER A 80 2.71 -19.13 -2.23
N PRO A 81 3.12 -20.39 -2.00
CA PRO A 81 3.20 -21.40 -3.04
C PRO A 81 1.81 -21.78 -3.57
N TYR A 82 1.80 -22.46 -4.72
CA TYR A 82 0.64 -23.14 -5.26
C TYR A 82 0.81 -24.67 -5.20
N GLU A 83 -0.26 -25.41 -5.49
CA GLU A 83 -0.24 -26.88 -5.48
C GLU A 83 0.83 -27.44 -6.44
N GLU A 84 1.03 -26.78 -7.59
CA GLU A 84 2.02 -27.20 -8.59
C GLU A 84 3.47 -27.09 -8.10
N ASP A 85 3.71 -26.31 -7.05
CA ASP A 85 5.04 -26.17 -6.44
C ASP A 85 5.37 -27.35 -5.51
N LEU A 86 4.37 -28.07 -5.00
CA LEU A 86 4.55 -29.13 -3.99
C LEU A 86 5.55 -30.23 -4.38
N PRO A 87 5.58 -30.75 -5.63
CA PRO A 87 6.58 -31.76 -6.01
C PRO A 87 8.02 -31.29 -5.83
N LEU A 88 8.29 -30.01 -6.13
CA LEU A 88 9.60 -29.40 -5.95
C LEU A 88 9.88 -29.09 -4.47
N LEU A 89 8.89 -28.54 -3.76
CA LEU A 89 9.03 -28.18 -2.35
C LEU A 89 9.27 -29.38 -1.43
N ARG A 90 8.77 -30.57 -1.79
CA ARG A 90 9.06 -31.82 -1.08
C ARG A 90 10.53 -32.26 -1.17
N LEU A 91 11.32 -31.68 -2.08
CA LEU A 91 12.77 -31.89 -2.11
C LEU A 91 13.49 -31.12 -1.02
N ALA A 92 12.90 -30.04 -0.49
CA ALA A 92 13.50 -29.24 0.56
C ALA A 92 13.41 -29.92 1.93
N ARG A 93 14.35 -29.60 2.83
CA ARG A 93 14.30 -30.08 4.21
C ARG A 93 13.18 -29.41 5.00
N ARG A 94 12.94 -28.14 4.72
CA ARG A 94 12.00 -27.26 5.42
C ARG A 94 11.33 -26.33 4.43
N VAL A 95 10.05 -26.05 4.68
CA VAL A 95 9.27 -25.08 3.92
C VAL A 95 8.47 -24.25 4.91
N LEU A 96 8.59 -22.93 4.83
CA LEU A 96 7.88 -21.98 5.68
C LEU A 96 7.24 -20.88 4.84
N VAL A 97 6.04 -20.45 5.25
CA VAL A 97 5.30 -19.35 4.60
C VAL A 97 4.98 -18.27 5.64
N LEU A 98 5.22 -17.01 5.27
CA LEU A 98 4.89 -15.79 6.00
C LEU A 98 4.19 -14.83 5.04
N ASP A 99 2.87 -14.93 4.98
CA ASP A 99 2.04 -14.10 4.12
C ASP A 99 0.99 -13.36 4.96
N HIS A 100 0.43 -12.30 4.41
CA HIS A 100 -0.60 -11.49 5.07
C HIS A 100 -1.85 -11.29 4.20
N HIS A 101 -1.83 -11.75 2.96
CA HIS A 101 -2.93 -11.58 2.03
C HIS A 101 -4.11 -12.49 2.39
N ALA A 102 -5.29 -11.92 2.63
CA ALA A 102 -6.52 -12.69 2.89
C ALA A 102 -6.84 -13.75 1.81
N SER A 103 -6.45 -13.50 0.56
CA SER A 103 -6.67 -14.41 -0.57
C SER A 103 -5.94 -15.76 -0.45
N VAL A 104 -4.94 -15.88 0.43
CA VAL A 104 -4.13 -17.10 0.54
C VAL A 104 -4.66 -18.07 1.57
N ARG A 105 -5.55 -17.64 2.47
CA ARG A 105 -6.01 -18.42 3.63
C ARG A 105 -6.52 -19.81 3.26
N GLN A 106 -7.43 -19.89 2.29
CA GLN A 106 -7.99 -21.17 1.85
C GLN A 106 -6.91 -22.05 1.21
N ARG A 107 -6.13 -21.48 0.30
CA ARG A 107 -5.04 -22.18 -0.39
C ARG A 107 -4.04 -22.76 0.61
N MET A 108 -3.62 -21.98 1.61
CA MET A 108 -2.66 -22.45 2.61
C MET A 108 -3.21 -23.58 3.47
N ALA A 109 -4.49 -23.55 3.83
CA ALA A 109 -5.14 -24.67 4.52
C ALA A 109 -5.11 -25.96 3.67
N GLU A 110 -5.38 -25.86 2.37
CA GLU A 110 -5.31 -27.00 1.44
C GLU A 110 -3.88 -27.52 1.28
N LEU A 111 -2.88 -26.63 1.15
CA LEU A 111 -1.47 -27.02 1.01
C LEU A 111 -0.93 -27.67 2.28
N ALA A 112 -1.32 -27.20 3.47
CA ALA A 112 -0.92 -27.79 4.75
C ALA A 112 -1.42 -29.24 4.90
N VAL A 113 -2.60 -29.56 4.36
CA VAL A 113 -3.10 -30.95 4.30
C VAL A 113 -2.25 -31.81 3.36
N GLN A 114 -1.86 -31.27 2.21
CA GLN A 114 -1.07 -32.00 1.20
C GLN A 114 0.42 -32.14 1.53
N MET A 115 0.95 -31.23 2.35
CA MET A 115 2.33 -31.22 2.83
C MET A 115 2.35 -30.86 4.32
N PRO A 116 2.10 -31.83 5.23
CA PRO A 116 2.07 -31.58 6.67
C PRO A 116 3.39 -31.07 7.27
N SER A 117 4.49 -31.16 6.53
CA SER A 117 5.80 -30.60 6.90
C SER A 117 5.97 -29.12 6.54
N LEU A 118 5.03 -28.53 5.79
CA LEU A 118 4.99 -27.09 5.52
C LEU A 118 4.53 -26.38 6.80
N VAL A 119 5.29 -25.38 7.22
CA VAL A 119 4.94 -24.52 8.34
C VAL A 119 4.34 -23.23 7.81
N ASP A 120 3.12 -22.91 8.25
CA ASP A 120 2.45 -21.67 7.93
C ASP A 120 2.45 -20.75 9.14
N LEU A 121 3.16 -19.62 9.04
CA LEU A 121 3.18 -18.54 10.03
C LEU A 121 2.49 -17.28 9.50
N SER A 122 1.68 -17.42 8.45
CA SER A 122 0.92 -16.32 7.86
C SER A 122 -0.10 -15.77 8.85
N GLU A 123 -0.30 -14.45 8.82
CA GLU A 123 -1.36 -13.77 9.57
C GLU A 123 -2.15 -12.92 8.59
N THR A 124 -3.34 -13.40 8.25
CA THR A 124 -4.17 -12.79 7.20
C THR A 124 -5.23 -11.85 7.75
N GLU A 125 -5.23 -11.63 9.07
CA GLU A 125 -6.13 -10.72 9.76
C GLU A 125 -5.35 -9.58 10.42
N GLY A 126 -5.97 -8.40 10.46
CA GLY A 126 -5.41 -7.22 11.11
C GLY A 126 -4.48 -6.41 10.21
N ASP A 127 -3.41 -5.90 10.82
CA ASP A 127 -2.64 -4.79 10.25
C ASP A 127 -1.25 -5.21 9.81
N GLU A 128 -0.90 -6.51 9.88
CA GLU A 128 0.45 -6.99 9.59
C GLU A 128 0.74 -6.98 8.08
N CYS A 129 2.01 -6.80 7.75
CA CYS A 129 2.60 -7.03 6.43
C CYS A 129 3.71 -8.09 6.56
N ALA A 130 4.23 -8.64 5.47
CA ALA A 130 5.25 -9.69 5.54
C ALA A 130 6.50 -9.24 6.30
N ALA A 131 6.96 -7.99 6.12
CA ALA A 131 8.11 -7.48 6.85
C ALA A 131 7.86 -7.39 8.36
N SER A 132 6.63 -7.07 8.78
CA SER A 132 6.29 -7.04 10.21
C SER A 132 6.08 -8.43 10.80
N LEU A 133 5.63 -9.41 10.01
CA LEU A 133 5.64 -10.82 10.41
C LEU A 133 7.07 -11.33 10.63
N VAL A 134 7.98 -11.07 9.69
CA VAL A 134 9.42 -11.38 9.87
C VAL A 134 9.97 -10.67 11.11
N GLY A 135 9.62 -9.40 11.29
CA GLY A 135 9.96 -8.63 12.48
C GLY A 135 9.51 -9.29 13.77
N ARG A 136 8.26 -9.76 13.83
CA ARG A 136 7.66 -10.42 14.99
C ARG A 136 8.35 -11.76 15.29
N GLU A 137 8.48 -12.61 14.28
CA GLU A 137 8.99 -13.98 14.47
C GLU A 137 10.52 -14.04 14.65
N MET A 138 11.26 -13.10 14.03
CA MET A 138 12.72 -13.11 13.98
C MET A 138 13.39 -11.89 14.63
N HIS A 139 12.67 -11.07 15.41
CA HIS A 139 13.19 -9.83 16.01
C HIS A 139 14.56 -10.00 16.67
N HIS A 140 14.68 -11.05 17.48
CA HIS A 140 15.87 -11.35 18.27
C HIS A 140 17.11 -11.67 17.41
N LEU A 141 16.94 -12.04 16.15
CA LEU A 141 18.00 -12.29 15.18
C LEU A 141 18.39 -11.03 14.39
N LEU A 142 17.58 -9.98 14.47
CA LEU A 142 17.71 -8.74 13.69
C LEU A 142 18.18 -7.55 14.55
N ARG A 143 18.57 -7.79 15.80
CA ARG A 143 18.91 -6.76 16.80
C ARG A 143 20.05 -5.81 16.39
N ASP A 144 20.90 -6.23 15.47
CA ASP A 144 22.02 -5.41 14.96
C ASP A 144 21.59 -4.39 13.90
N ILE A 145 20.34 -4.43 13.43
CA ILE A 145 19.81 -3.45 12.46
C ILE A 145 19.36 -2.19 13.22
N PRO A 146 20.00 -1.03 12.99
CA PRO A 146 19.60 0.21 13.65
C PRO A 146 18.17 0.61 13.26
N GLU A 147 17.41 1.15 14.21
CA GLU A 147 16.04 1.61 13.99
C GLU A 147 15.13 0.54 13.35
N LEU A 148 15.34 -0.75 13.65
CA LEU A 148 14.61 -1.87 13.04
C LEU A 148 13.08 -1.68 13.12
N ASP A 149 12.54 -1.38 14.30
CA ASP A 149 11.09 -1.25 14.51
C ASP A 149 10.49 -0.16 13.62
N LYS A 150 11.19 0.97 13.51
CA LYS A 150 10.81 2.06 12.62
C LYS A 150 10.88 1.63 11.17
N LYS A 151 11.96 0.93 10.76
CA LYS A 151 12.10 0.46 9.37
C LYS A 151 10.99 -0.51 8.98
N ILE A 152 10.58 -1.39 9.88
CA ILE A 152 9.46 -2.29 9.67
C ILE A 152 8.15 -1.50 9.60
N ALA A 153 7.94 -0.53 10.48
CA ALA A 153 6.73 0.29 10.49
C ALA A 153 6.54 1.11 9.20
N LEU A 154 7.62 1.58 8.57
CA LEU A 154 7.55 2.30 7.30
C LEU A 154 7.19 1.38 6.12
N LEU A 155 7.75 0.15 6.08
CA LEU A 155 7.36 -0.88 5.12
C LEU A 155 5.88 -1.24 5.27
N ARG A 156 5.47 -1.54 6.51
CA ARG A 156 4.08 -1.83 6.88
C ARG A 156 3.13 -0.70 6.50
N LYS A 157 3.49 0.56 6.75
CA LYS A 157 2.64 1.69 6.38
C LYS A 157 2.50 1.89 4.87
N LYS A 158 3.52 1.54 4.09
CA LYS A 158 3.49 1.61 2.62
C LYS A 158 2.57 0.53 2.04
N ASP A 159 2.46 -0.61 2.72
CA ASP A 159 1.71 -1.76 2.23
C ASP A 159 0.29 -1.83 2.81
N VAL A 160 0.17 -1.79 4.13
CA VAL A 160 -1.08 -1.80 4.88
C VAL A 160 -1.56 -0.37 5.11
N TRP A 161 -2.43 0.10 4.23
CA TRP A 161 -2.88 1.49 4.21
C TRP A 161 -3.54 1.97 5.52
N HIS A 162 -4.30 1.09 6.19
CA HIS A 162 -5.01 1.40 7.44
C HIS A 162 -4.14 1.30 8.69
N TYR A 163 -2.93 0.73 8.60
CA TYR A 163 -2.00 0.66 9.73
C TYR A 163 -1.73 2.06 10.31
N GLN A 164 -1.95 2.22 11.61
CA GLN A 164 -1.70 3.47 12.31
C GLN A 164 -0.24 3.57 12.73
N ILE A 165 0.59 4.15 11.86
CA ILE A 165 2.00 4.39 12.17
C ILE A 165 2.13 5.40 13.34
N PRO A 166 3.10 5.22 14.26
CA PRO A 166 3.41 6.21 15.28
C PRO A 166 3.58 7.62 14.71
N SER A 167 3.01 8.61 15.39
CA SER A 167 2.90 9.99 14.90
C SER A 167 4.27 10.63 14.57
N GLU A 168 5.29 10.30 15.35
CA GLU A 168 6.67 10.73 15.19
C GLU A 168 7.34 10.20 13.92
N TRP A 169 6.78 9.15 13.29
CA TRP A 169 7.29 8.54 12.05
C TRP A 169 6.40 8.85 10.85
N ALA A 170 5.28 9.55 11.01
CA ALA A 170 4.34 9.82 9.93
C ALA A 170 4.95 10.64 8.77
N ALA A 171 5.84 11.59 9.11
CA ALA A 171 6.60 12.35 8.11
C ALA A 171 7.55 11.43 7.33
N ASP A 172 8.28 10.58 8.04
CA ASP A 172 9.23 9.63 7.45
C ASP A 172 8.51 8.61 6.55
N ALA A 173 7.32 8.15 6.93
CA ALA A 173 6.50 7.28 6.06
C ALA A 173 6.15 7.96 4.74
N SER A 174 5.84 9.25 4.78
CA SER A 174 5.53 10.01 3.57
C SER A 174 6.77 10.16 2.67
N MET A 175 7.96 10.36 3.25
CA MET A 175 9.21 10.45 2.50
C MET A 175 9.64 9.09 1.95
N PHE A 176 9.52 8.02 2.75
CA PHE A 176 9.78 6.65 2.31
C PHE A 176 8.90 6.27 1.11
N VAL A 177 7.59 6.54 1.18
CA VAL A 177 6.66 6.31 0.06
C VAL A 177 7.11 7.09 -1.17
N ALA A 178 7.51 8.35 -1.03
CA ALA A 178 8.00 9.15 -2.16
C ALA A 178 9.27 8.56 -2.80
N SER A 179 10.24 8.11 -1.99
CA SER A 179 11.44 7.42 -2.49
C SER A 179 11.12 6.14 -3.27
N MET A 180 10.05 5.43 -2.89
CA MET A 180 9.62 4.21 -3.57
C MET A 180 8.79 4.47 -4.84
N GLN A 181 8.18 5.65 -4.97
CA GLN A 181 7.28 5.98 -6.08
C GLN A 181 7.97 6.56 -7.32
N VAL A 182 9.23 6.98 -7.22
CA VAL A 182 9.97 7.54 -8.37
C VAL A 182 10.39 6.49 -9.40
N VAL A 183 10.34 5.21 -9.02
CA VAL A 183 10.58 4.08 -9.91
C VAL A 183 9.30 3.25 -10.05
N PRO A 184 9.07 2.58 -11.19
CA PRO A 184 7.86 1.78 -11.40
C PRO A 184 7.72 0.58 -10.43
N ARG A 185 8.85 0.02 -9.99
CA ARG A 185 8.94 -1.15 -9.11
C ARG A 185 10.10 -0.95 -8.14
N ALA A 186 9.93 -1.38 -6.90
CA ALA A 186 11.02 -1.41 -5.93
C ALA A 186 12.08 -2.43 -6.37
N THR A 187 13.33 -2.24 -5.93
CA THR A 187 14.43 -3.16 -6.22
C THR A 187 15.14 -3.57 -4.95
N MET A 188 15.78 -4.73 -4.93
CA MET A 188 16.56 -5.18 -3.77
C MET A 188 17.64 -4.17 -3.39
N ALA A 189 18.28 -3.51 -4.37
CA ALA A 189 19.27 -2.47 -4.11
C ALA A 189 18.71 -1.26 -3.34
N MET A 190 17.44 -0.89 -3.58
CA MET A 190 16.78 0.17 -2.81
C MET A 190 16.49 -0.28 -1.38
N ILE A 191 16.08 -1.54 -1.19
CA ILE A 191 15.90 -2.11 0.15
C ILE A 191 17.23 -2.16 0.91
N ASP A 192 18.31 -2.53 0.24
CA ASP A 192 19.66 -2.54 0.83
C ASP A 192 20.08 -1.15 1.29
N GLU A 193 19.92 -0.15 0.43
CA GLU A 193 20.20 1.24 0.78
C GLU A 193 19.34 1.69 1.96
N TYR A 194 18.04 1.41 1.91
CA TYR A 194 17.09 1.73 2.96
C TYR A 194 17.44 1.09 4.31
N LEU A 195 17.83 -0.19 4.31
CA LEU A 195 18.22 -0.91 5.52
C LEU A 195 19.59 -0.47 6.04
N ALA A 196 20.53 -0.08 5.18
CA ALA A 196 21.84 0.41 5.56
C ALA A 196 21.83 1.86 6.09
N ASP A 197 21.10 2.77 5.42
CA ASP A 197 21.05 4.20 5.73
C ASP A 197 19.63 4.74 5.56
N LEU A 198 18.86 4.69 6.66
CA LEU A 198 17.49 5.20 6.66
C LEU A 198 17.45 6.69 6.34
N GLN A 199 18.34 7.49 6.92
CA GLN A 199 18.30 8.94 6.80
C GLN A 199 18.66 9.40 5.38
N GLY A 200 19.69 8.79 4.78
CA GLY A 200 20.02 9.02 3.37
C GLY A 200 18.88 8.64 2.43
N PHE A 201 18.21 7.51 2.68
CA PHE A 201 17.08 7.06 1.87
C PHE A 201 15.86 8.00 1.99
N LEU A 202 15.58 8.52 3.20
CA LEU A 202 14.50 9.49 3.43
C LEU A 202 14.81 10.86 2.80
N ALA A 203 16.08 11.28 2.77
CA ALA A 203 16.50 12.52 2.10
C ALA A 203 16.21 12.49 0.60
N LYS A 204 16.39 11.34 -0.07
CA LYS A 204 15.95 11.14 -1.47
C LYS A 204 14.44 11.31 -1.62
N GLY A 205 13.68 10.88 -0.61
CA GLY A 205 12.23 10.99 -0.55
C GLY A 205 11.74 12.44 -0.46
N VAL A 206 12.47 13.28 0.26
CA VAL A 206 12.21 14.73 0.33
C VAL A 206 12.33 15.36 -1.07
N GLU A 207 13.38 15.03 -1.81
CA GLU A 207 13.59 15.56 -3.17
C GLU A 207 12.54 15.00 -4.14
N ALA A 208 12.27 13.69 -4.06
CA ALA A 208 11.24 13.01 -4.83
C ALA A 208 9.84 13.63 -4.62
N MET A 209 9.48 13.93 -3.37
CA MET A 209 8.17 14.47 -3.01
C MET A 209 7.86 15.77 -3.74
N ARG A 210 8.86 16.64 -3.91
CA ARG A 210 8.70 17.90 -4.66
C ARG A 210 8.28 17.63 -6.11
N THR A 211 8.98 16.72 -6.77
CA THR A 211 8.70 16.33 -8.15
C THR A 211 7.33 15.66 -8.26
N LEU A 212 6.99 14.75 -7.34
CA LEU A 212 5.70 14.07 -7.30
C LEU A 212 4.53 15.05 -7.10
N GLN A 213 4.70 16.10 -6.29
CA GLN A 213 3.70 17.14 -6.09
C GLN A 213 3.56 18.06 -7.31
N GLN A 214 4.67 18.41 -7.97
CA GLN A 214 4.63 19.14 -9.24
C GLN A 214 3.91 18.35 -10.33
N ASN A 215 4.19 17.05 -10.44
CA ASN A 215 3.50 16.15 -11.36
C ASN A 215 2.01 16.05 -11.02
N ALA A 216 1.64 15.98 -9.74
CA ALA A 216 0.25 15.99 -9.31
C ALA A 216 -0.47 17.30 -9.68
N ALA A 217 0.20 18.45 -9.54
CA ALA A 217 -0.35 19.74 -9.95
C ALA A 217 -0.55 19.83 -11.47
N GLY A 218 0.47 19.46 -12.27
CA GLY A 218 0.35 19.43 -13.74
C GLY A 218 -0.68 18.40 -14.24
N LEU A 219 -0.82 17.27 -13.53
CA LEU A 219 -1.89 16.31 -13.80
C LEU A 219 -3.27 16.91 -13.50
N PHE A 220 -3.41 17.67 -12.41
CA PHE A 220 -4.65 18.34 -12.07
C PHE A 220 -5.08 19.38 -13.12
N GLU A 221 -4.13 20.07 -13.76
CA GLU A 221 -4.41 21.00 -14.88
C GLU A 221 -5.02 20.29 -16.11
N ARG A 222 -4.76 18.99 -16.26
CA ARG A 222 -5.32 18.13 -17.32
C ARG A 222 -6.67 17.52 -16.95
N VAL A 223 -7.12 17.67 -15.72
CA VAL A 223 -8.43 17.17 -15.28
C VAL A 223 -9.52 17.98 -15.97
N ARG A 224 -10.47 17.28 -16.60
CA ARG A 224 -11.67 17.87 -17.19
C ARG A 224 -12.92 17.41 -16.47
N VAL A 225 -13.93 18.28 -16.44
CA VAL A 225 -15.30 17.87 -16.12
C VAL A 225 -15.80 17.06 -17.32
N VAL A 226 -15.99 15.76 -17.11
CA VAL A 226 -16.49 14.83 -18.12
C VAL A 226 -18.00 14.81 -18.14
N MET A 227 -18.63 14.93 -16.98
CA MET A 227 -20.09 14.88 -16.83
C MET A 227 -20.55 15.56 -15.54
N GLU A 228 -21.80 15.99 -15.51
CA GLU A 228 -22.48 16.47 -14.32
C GLU A 228 -23.86 15.83 -14.21
N ALA A 229 -24.32 15.66 -12.99
CA ALA A 229 -25.68 15.24 -12.69
C ALA A 229 -26.22 16.07 -11.52
N ASP A 230 -27.50 16.40 -11.61
CA ASP A 230 -28.22 16.94 -10.46
C ASP A 230 -28.83 15.75 -9.71
N TYR A 231 -28.49 15.56 -8.42
CA TYR A 231 -29.30 14.94 -7.34
C TYR A 231 -28.46 14.14 -6.32
N PRO A 232 -28.72 14.21 -4.99
CA PRO A 232 -29.43 15.26 -4.24
C PRO A 232 -28.61 16.56 -4.10
N SER A 233 -27.35 16.53 -4.52
CA SER A 233 -26.43 17.65 -4.70
C SER A 233 -25.82 17.54 -6.11
N ARG A 234 -25.25 18.62 -6.63
CA ARG A 234 -24.58 18.60 -7.94
C ARG A 234 -23.40 17.64 -7.87
N LEU A 235 -23.48 16.53 -8.59
CA LEU A 235 -22.41 15.55 -8.74
C LEU A 235 -21.62 15.85 -10.00
N VAL A 236 -20.31 15.87 -9.87
CA VAL A 236 -19.39 16.11 -10.98
C VAL A 236 -18.56 14.86 -11.24
N VAL A 237 -18.33 14.51 -12.49
CA VAL A 237 -17.36 13.48 -12.86
C VAL A 237 -16.14 14.14 -13.45
N LEU A 238 -15.04 14.09 -12.72
CA LEU A 238 -13.73 14.53 -13.16
C LEU A 238 -13.01 13.37 -13.83
N GLY A 239 -12.38 13.62 -14.97
CA GLY A 239 -11.66 12.59 -15.70
C GLY A 239 -10.29 13.06 -16.18
N VAL A 240 -9.32 12.16 -16.13
CA VAL A 240 -7.99 12.34 -16.72
C VAL A 240 -7.49 11.01 -17.30
N GLU A 241 -6.90 11.07 -18.48
CA GLU A 241 -6.37 9.94 -19.23
C GLU A 241 -4.84 9.98 -19.24
N PHE A 242 -4.21 8.85 -18.91
CA PHE A 242 -2.77 8.65 -18.93
C PHE A 242 -2.39 7.85 -20.16
N VAL A 243 -1.68 8.48 -21.10
CA VAL A 243 -1.11 7.81 -22.28
C VAL A 243 0.27 7.20 -22.01
N GLU A 244 0.90 7.60 -20.90
CA GLU A 244 2.20 7.12 -20.44
C GLU A 244 2.22 7.03 -18.90
N PRO A 245 3.10 6.20 -18.32
CA PRO A 245 3.29 6.14 -16.88
C PRO A 245 3.75 7.49 -16.32
N LEU A 246 3.08 7.96 -15.27
CA LEU A 246 3.46 9.17 -14.53
C LEU A 246 3.40 8.89 -13.03
N ALA A 247 4.53 9.07 -12.35
CA ALA A 247 4.59 9.07 -10.90
C ALA A 247 4.14 10.44 -10.37
N TYR A 248 3.21 10.44 -9.41
CA TYR A 248 2.70 11.65 -8.78
C TYR A 248 2.24 11.38 -7.34
N ASP A 249 2.18 12.42 -6.51
CA ASP A 249 1.64 12.35 -5.16
C ASP A 249 0.11 12.27 -5.24
N SER A 250 -0.42 11.06 -5.06
CA SER A 250 -1.87 10.81 -5.14
C SER A 250 -2.65 11.53 -4.05
N ARG A 251 -2.07 11.76 -2.86
CA ARG A 251 -2.72 12.50 -1.77
C ARG A 251 -2.79 13.99 -2.12
N HIS A 252 -1.72 14.55 -2.67
CA HIS A 252 -1.72 15.93 -3.14
C HIS A 252 -2.72 16.12 -4.29
N PHE A 253 -2.73 15.21 -5.26
CA PHE A 253 -3.70 15.22 -6.36
C PHE A 253 -5.15 15.19 -5.84
N SER A 254 -5.48 14.26 -4.94
CA SER A 254 -6.83 14.19 -4.35
C SER A 254 -7.21 15.49 -3.63
N LYS A 255 -6.28 16.11 -2.89
CA LYS A 255 -6.50 17.42 -2.25
C LYS A 255 -6.80 18.54 -3.26
N LEU A 256 -6.16 18.52 -4.42
CA LEU A 256 -6.46 19.46 -5.50
C LEU A 256 -7.87 19.21 -6.08
N CYS A 257 -8.25 17.95 -6.26
CA CYS A 257 -9.60 17.56 -6.69
C CYS A 257 -10.71 17.97 -5.70
N CYS A 258 -10.43 18.04 -4.39
CA CYS A 258 -11.39 18.53 -3.39
C CYS A 258 -11.84 20.00 -3.60
N ARG A 259 -11.29 20.73 -4.58
CA ARG A 259 -11.88 22.00 -5.06
C ARG A 259 -13.30 21.82 -5.62
N TYR A 260 -13.61 20.61 -6.07
CA TYR A 260 -14.96 20.17 -6.43
C TYR A 260 -15.55 19.45 -5.21
N ALA A 261 -16.64 20.00 -4.66
CA ALA A 261 -17.21 19.50 -3.41
C ALA A 261 -17.62 18.02 -3.55
N ASN A 262 -18.46 17.71 -4.54
CA ASN A 262 -19.02 16.37 -4.73
C ASN A 262 -18.66 15.85 -6.12
N ALA A 263 -17.50 15.19 -6.23
CA ALA A 263 -16.99 14.66 -7.47
C ALA A 263 -16.48 13.22 -7.39
N PHE A 264 -16.81 12.44 -8.42
CA PHE A 264 -16.05 11.26 -8.81
C PHE A 264 -14.79 11.69 -9.54
N VAL A 265 -13.67 11.01 -9.29
CA VAL A 265 -12.40 11.26 -9.95
C VAL A 265 -11.94 9.99 -10.65
N LEU A 266 -11.97 10.01 -11.98
CA LEU A 266 -11.61 8.91 -12.87
C LEU A 266 -10.21 9.14 -13.40
N ARG A 267 -9.31 8.18 -13.15
CA ARG A 267 -7.95 8.16 -13.68
C ARG A 267 -7.78 6.93 -14.56
N ALA A 268 -7.87 7.12 -15.86
CA ALA A 268 -7.80 6.04 -16.83
C ALA A 268 -6.37 5.82 -17.33
N LEU A 269 -5.84 4.61 -17.16
CA LEU A 269 -4.50 4.24 -17.56
C LEU A 269 -4.54 3.58 -18.94
N LEU A 270 -4.29 4.35 -20.00
CA LEU A 270 -4.34 3.86 -21.38
C LEU A 270 -3.08 3.09 -21.79
N TYR A 271 -2.05 3.06 -20.93
CA TYR A 271 -0.77 2.41 -21.19
C TYR A 271 -0.62 1.03 -20.52
N SER A 272 -1.53 0.62 -19.62
CA SER A 272 -1.30 -0.56 -18.77
C SER A 272 -1.45 -1.89 -19.51
N SER A 273 -2.42 -1.99 -20.42
CA SER A 273 -2.70 -3.20 -21.20
C SER A 273 -3.25 -2.87 -22.60
N PRO A 274 -2.95 -3.70 -23.63
CA PRO A 274 -3.58 -3.57 -24.94
C PRO A 274 -5.06 -3.99 -24.95
N GLU A 275 -5.49 -4.82 -24.01
CA GLU A 275 -6.84 -5.42 -24.00
C GLU A 275 -7.81 -4.70 -23.06
N VAL A 276 -7.28 -4.08 -22.00
CA VAL A 276 -8.07 -3.43 -20.97
C VAL A 276 -7.53 -2.04 -20.63
N VAL A 277 -8.41 -1.15 -20.19
CA VAL A 277 -8.08 0.14 -19.59
C VAL A 277 -8.41 0.08 -18.11
N ASP A 278 -7.38 0.23 -17.27
CA ASP A 278 -7.58 0.34 -15.84
C ASP A 278 -8.04 1.76 -15.48
N VAL A 279 -9.23 1.88 -14.90
CA VAL A 279 -9.79 3.14 -14.42
C VAL A 279 -9.78 3.14 -12.90
N ARG A 280 -8.93 3.98 -12.31
CA ARG A 280 -8.87 4.16 -10.86
C ARG A 280 -9.88 5.21 -10.43
N LEU A 281 -10.79 4.82 -9.54
CA LEU A 281 -11.84 5.66 -8.99
C LEU A 281 -11.45 6.19 -7.62
N SER A 282 -11.72 7.47 -7.38
CA SER A 282 -11.74 8.10 -6.06
C SER A 282 -12.87 9.12 -5.95
N ARG A 283 -13.13 9.61 -4.75
CA ARG A 283 -14.20 10.58 -4.46
C ARG A 283 -13.69 11.77 -3.65
N THR A 284 -14.34 12.91 -3.79
CA THR A 284 -14.01 14.13 -3.00
C THR A 284 -14.86 14.30 -1.75
N ALA A 285 -15.99 13.58 -1.64
CA ALA A 285 -16.91 13.64 -0.51
C ALA A 285 -17.53 12.27 -0.19
N GLU A 286 -18.00 12.12 1.04
CA GLU A 286 -18.56 10.87 1.57
C GLU A 286 -19.99 10.58 1.10
N ASP A 287 -20.75 11.62 0.76
CA ASP A 287 -22.14 11.54 0.32
C ASP A 287 -22.31 10.95 -1.09
N ILE A 288 -21.21 10.77 -1.82
CA ILE A 288 -21.16 10.16 -3.16
C ILE A 288 -21.45 8.65 -3.12
N GLY A 289 -21.32 8.02 -1.94
CA GLY A 289 -21.50 6.58 -1.75
C GLY A 289 -20.23 5.76 -1.93
N GLU A 290 -20.37 4.44 -1.85
CA GLU A 290 -19.24 3.50 -1.82
C GLU A 290 -18.75 3.12 -3.23
N LEU A 291 -17.54 3.54 -3.57
CA LEU A 291 -17.00 3.34 -4.92
C LEU A 291 -16.83 1.87 -5.29
N GLY A 292 -16.40 1.02 -4.34
CA GLY A 292 -16.23 -0.42 -4.58
C GLY A 292 -17.53 -1.11 -4.98
N SER A 293 -18.62 -0.77 -4.29
CA SER A 293 -19.97 -1.29 -4.56
C SER A 293 -20.50 -0.82 -5.92
N LEU A 294 -20.26 0.44 -6.28
CA LEU A 294 -20.59 0.98 -7.61
C LEU A 294 -19.81 0.29 -8.73
N ALA A 295 -18.49 0.11 -8.54
CA ALA A 295 -17.64 -0.54 -9.53
C ALA A 295 -18.03 -2.02 -9.75
N ARG A 296 -18.35 -2.74 -8.68
CA ARG A 296 -18.85 -4.12 -8.74
C ARG A 296 -20.17 -4.20 -9.51
N ARG A 297 -21.12 -3.31 -9.21
CA ARG A 297 -22.41 -3.25 -9.91
C ARG A 297 -22.23 -3.07 -11.42
N LEU A 298 -21.35 -2.16 -11.84
CA LEU A 298 -21.06 -1.96 -13.27
C LEU A 298 -20.53 -3.23 -13.95
N HIS A 299 -19.65 -3.97 -13.27
CA HIS A 299 -19.17 -5.27 -13.76
C HIS A 299 -20.29 -6.31 -13.87
N GLU A 300 -21.16 -6.40 -12.86
CA GLU A 300 -22.28 -7.35 -12.85
C GLU A 300 -23.35 -7.02 -13.91
N GLU A 301 -23.57 -5.73 -14.21
CA GLU A 301 -24.58 -5.27 -15.18
C GLU A 301 -24.11 -5.34 -16.65
N ASP A 302 -22.82 -5.11 -16.93
CA ASP A 302 -22.25 -5.16 -18.30
C ASP A 302 -20.83 -5.79 -18.28
N PRO A 303 -20.72 -7.12 -18.09
CA PRO A 303 -19.43 -7.81 -17.95
C PRO A 303 -18.60 -7.85 -19.24
N GLU A 304 -19.21 -7.65 -20.41
CA GLU A 304 -18.47 -7.57 -21.69
C GLU A 304 -17.67 -6.26 -21.79
N ARG A 305 -18.22 -5.16 -21.25
CA ARG A 305 -17.52 -3.87 -21.19
C ARG A 305 -16.63 -3.77 -19.96
N TYR A 306 -17.17 -4.09 -18.79
CA TYR A 306 -16.48 -4.00 -17.53
C TYR A 306 -15.99 -5.40 -17.15
N VAL A 307 -14.80 -5.77 -17.59
CA VAL A 307 -14.25 -7.12 -17.34
C VAL A 307 -13.86 -7.35 -15.88
N GLY A 308 -13.83 -6.29 -15.07
CA GLY A 308 -13.65 -6.36 -13.63
C GLY A 308 -14.02 -5.05 -12.94
N GLY A 309 -14.45 -5.14 -11.68
CA GLY A 309 -14.84 -3.97 -10.89
C GLY A 309 -14.94 -4.28 -9.41
N GLY A 310 -14.39 -3.40 -8.56
CA GLY A 310 -14.45 -3.54 -7.11
C GLY A 310 -13.47 -2.64 -6.37
N GLY A 311 -13.34 -2.85 -5.05
CA GLY A 311 -12.40 -2.13 -4.20
C GLY A 311 -13.05 -1.65 -2.90
N HIS A 312 -12.50 -0.58 -2.33
CA HIS A 312 -12.93 -0.01 -1.06
C HIS A 312 -13.99 1.09 -1.25
N PRO A 313 -14.72 1.46 -0.18
CA PRO A 313 -15.69 2.56 -0.23
C PRO A 313 -15.12 3.90 -0.75
N TYR A 314 -13.84 4.18 -0.50
CA TYR A 314 -13.20 5.47 -0.84
C TYR A 314 -12.30 5.43 -2.08
N ALA A 315 -11.91 4.24 -2.53
CA ALA A 315 -11.04 4.04 -3.67
C ALA A 315 -11.34 2.68 -4.31
N ALA A 316 -11.61 2.68 -5.60
CA ALA A 316 -11.98 1.47 -6.34
C ALA A 316 -11.27 1.41 -7.68
N GLY A 317 -11.31 0.24 -8.30
CA GLY A 317 -10.82 -0.01 -9.65
C GLY A 317 -11.95 -0.52 -10.55
N LEU A 318 -11.91 -0.10 -11.80
CA LEU A 318 -12.69 -0.65 -12.90
C LEU A 318 -11.71 -1.08 -13.99
N GLN A 319 -11.94 -2.24 -14.60
CA GLN A 319 -11.24 -2.70 -15.78
C GLN A 319 -12.23 -2.68 -16.94
N VAL A 320 -11.97 -1.80 -17.91
CA VAL A 320 -12.85 -1.60 -19.07
C VAL A 320 -12.20 -2.24 -20.30
N SER A 321 -12.93 -3.04 -21.06
CA SER A 321 -12.43 -3.59 -22.32
C SER A 321 -12.00 -2.46 -23.25
N ARG A 322 -10.84 -2.61 -23.91
CA ARG A 322 -10.23 -1.54 -24.71
C ARG A 322 -11.15 -1.06 -25.84
N SER A 323 -11.88 -2.00 -26.44
CA SER A 323 -12.86 -1.74 -27.51
C SER A 323 -14.13 -1.05 -26.99
N GLY A 324 -14.48 -1.26 -25.72
CA GLY A 324 -15.62 -0.64 -25.05
C GLY A 324 -15.29 0.65 -24.29
N TYR A 325 -14.01 1.06 -24.25
CA TYR A 325 -13.57 2.22 -23.49
C TYR A 325 -13.95 3.54 -24.17
N ASP A 326 -14.75 4.33 -23.46
CA ASP A 326 -15.01 5.75 -23.72
C ASP A 326 -15.21 6.44 -22.37
N LEU A 327 -14.41 7.47 -22.07
CA LEU A 327 -14.41 8.10 -20.75
C LEU A 327 -15.77 8.73 -20.39
N ALA A 328 -16.46 9.32 -21.37
CA ALA A 328 -17.77 9.92 -21.16
C ALA A 328 -18.85 8.87 -20.88
N ARG A 329 -18.77 7.72 -21.55
CA ARG A 329 -19.62 6.56 -21.29
C ARG A 329 -19.39 5.99 -19.90
N VAL A 330 -18.13 5.78 -19.50
CA VAL A 330 -17.79 5.31 -18.14
C VAL A 330 -18.32 6.29 -17.07
N ALA A 331 -18.17 7.60 -17.29
CA ALA A 331 -18.71 8.62 -16.40
C ALA A 331 -20.24 8.55 -16.27
N ARG A 332 -20.95 8.35 -17.39
CA ARG A 332 -22.41 8.20 -17.42
C ARG A 332 -22.88 6.98 -16.65
N ASP A 333 -22.27 5.84 -16.95
CA ASP A 333 -22.67 4.57 -16.34
C ASP A 333 -22.39 4.61 -14.83
N LEU A 334 -21.31 5.26 -14.38
CA LEU A 334 -21.04 5.49 -12.96
C LEU A 334 -22.10 6.38 -12.28
N LEU A 335 -22.53 7.47 -12.92
CA LEU A 335 -23.61 8.32 -12.40
C LEU A 335 -24.94 7.55 -12.31
N ASN A 336 -25.28 6.78 -13.35
CA ASN A 336 -26.47 5.93 -13.35
C ASN A 336 -26.41 4.89 -12.23
N ALA A 337 -25.26 4.23 -12.03
CA ALA A 337 -25.05 3.29 -10.94
C ALA A 337 -25.19 3.96 -9.56
N ALA A 338 -24.82 5.24 -9.44
CA ALA A 338 -25.02 6.05 -8.25
C ALA A 338 -26.48 6.55 -8.08
N GLY A 339 -27.38 6.23 -9.03
CA GLY A 339 -28.77 6.69 -9.02
C GLY A 339 -28.93 8.17 -9.39
N ALA A 340 -27.89 8.79 -9.95
CA ALA A 340 -27.92 10.17 -10.42
C ALA A 340 -28.31 10.20 -11.91
N VAL A 341 -29.12 11.19 -12.30
CA VAL A 341 -29.53 11.35 -13.71
C VAL A 341 -28.53 12.29 -14.39
N PRO A 342 -27.75 11.81 -15.38
CA PRO A 342 -26.81 12.64 -16.10
C PRO A 342 -27.52 13.80 -16.78
N ALA A 343 -27.03 15.03 -16.60
CA ALA A 343 -27.49 16.15 -17.41
C ALA A 343 -26.93 16.00 -18.83
N ASP A 344 -27.76 16.22 -19.85
CA ASP A 344 -27.27 16.36 -21.22
C ASP A 344 -26.27 17.53 -21.25
N ILE A 345 -24.98 17.23 -21.48
CA ILE A 345 -23.90 18.22 -21.47
C ILE A 345 -24.02 19.10 -22.72
N ALA A 346 -24.93 20.06 -22.70
CA ALA A 346 -25.00 21.13 -23.68
C ALA A 346 -24.23 22.35 -23.14
N ARG A 347 -22.90 22.24 -23.02
CA ARG A 347 -21.99 23.38 -22.84
C ARG A 347 -20.54 22.93 -22.99
N GLU A 348 -19.91 23.33 -24.10
CA GLU A 348 -18.45 23.43 -24.18
C GLU A 348 -18.00 24.40 -23.09
N PHE A 349 -17.41 23.88 -22.01
CA PHE A 349 -16.74 24.72 -21.03
C PHE A 349 -15.32 24.99 -21.52
N THR A 350 -15.06 26.23 -21.93
CA THR A 350 -13.70 26.77 -21.90
C THR A 350 -13.24 26.88 -20.45
N GLN A 351 -11.95 26.60 -20.21
CA GLN A 351 -11.29 26.59 -18.90
C GLN A 351 -11.46 27.88 -18.08
N ASP A 352 -11.96 28.97 -18.68
CA ASP A 352 -12.15 30.28 -18.07
C ASP A 352 -13.29 30.36 -17.03
N ALA A 353 -14.16 29.34 -16.94
CA ALA A 353 -15.28 29.35 -16.00
C ALA A 353 -14.91 29.00 -14.54
N LEU A 354 -13.67 28.58 -14.26
CA LEU A 354 -13.22 28.27 -12.90
C LEU A 354 -12.96 29.52 -12.02
N ASP A 355 -13.01 30.72 -12.61
CA ASP A 355 -12.88 32.00 -11.89
C ASP A 355 -14.23 32.62 -11.46
N VAL A 356 -15.37 32.04 -11.84
CA VAL A 356 -16.68 32.65 -11.59
C VAL A 356 -17.46 31.86 -10.55
N GLY A 357 -17.27 32.22 -9.28
CA GLY A 357 -18.32 32.03 -8.26
C GLY A 357 -18.04 31.01 -7.17
N ILE A 358 -16.85 31.01 -6.57
CA ILE A 358 -16.76 30.58 -5.16
C ILE A 358 -17.44 31.67 -4.32
N PRO A 359 -18.51 31.37 -3.55
CA PRO A 359 -19.03 32.33 -2.59
C PRO A 359 -17.89 32.67 -1.64
N LYS A 360 -17.50 33.95 -1.56
CA LYS A 360 -16.61 34.44 -0.52
C LYS A 360 -17.28 34.13 0.82
N ARG A 361 -17.04 32.94 1.39
CA ARG A 361 -17.35 32.66 2.79
C ARG A 361 -16.66 33.77 3.57
N ARG A 362 -17.47 34.51 4.33
CA ARG A 362 -17.01 35.57 5.23
C ARG A 362 -15.80 35.05 6.00
N ARG A 363 -14.71 35.81 5.95
CA ARG A 363 -13.56 35.64 6.84
C ARG A 363 -14.06 35.68 8.28
N ASN A 364 -14.36 34.51 8.85
CA ASN A 364 -14.17 34.34 10.28
C ASN A 364 -12.66 34.22 10.47
N SER A 365 -12.11 35.25 11.08
CA SER A 365 -10.73 35.35 11.50
C SER A 365 -10.37 34.18 12.40
N PHE A 366 -9.84 33.10 11.82
CA PHE A 366 -8.94 32.23 12.55
C PHE A 366 -7.63 32.99 12.71
N SER A 367 -7.42 33.48 13.93
CA SER A 367 -6.14 33.94 14.44
C SER A 367 -5.11 32.84 14.19
N CYS A 368 -4.26 33.04 13.18
CA CYS A 368 -3.01 32.33 13.04
C CYS A 368 -2.18 32.63 14.30
N MET A 369 -2.13 31.67 15.23
CA MET A 369 -1.09 31.65 16.26
C MET A 369 0.25 31.59 15.51
N LYS A 370 0.95 32.73 15.51
CA LYS A 370 2.39 32.78 15.29
C LYS A 370 3.05 31.91 16.36
N VAL A 371 3.35 30.66 16.02
CA VAL A 371 4.42 29.93 16.70
C VAL A 371 5.71 30.59 16.24
N ARG A 372 6.29 31.42 17.10
CA ARG A 372 7.68 31.85 16.99
C ARG A 372 8.55 30.62 17.22
N SER A 373 9.09 30.04 16.14
CA SER A 373 10.23 29.13 16.21
C SER A 373 11.52 29.94 16.30
N GLU A 374 11.79 30.52 17.48
CA GLU A 374 13.17 30.80 17.88
C GLU A 374 13.69 29.56 18.61
N ALA A 375 14.11 28.56 17.85
CA ALA A 375 15.07 27.57 18.34
C ALA A 375 16.44 27.98 17.79
N ALA A 376 17.11 28.85 18.54
CA ALA A 376 18.53 29.09 18.34
C ALA A 376 19.28 27.77 18.58
N LEU A 377 19.95 27.28 17.53
CA LEU A 377 20.96 26.23 17.65
C LEU A 377 21.99 26.64 18.71
N PRO A 378 22.28 25.82 19.74
CA PRO A 378 23.42 26.08 20.60
C PRO A 378 24.69 25.90 19.76
N ARG A 379 25.39 27.00 19.50
CA ARG A 379 26.80 26.96 19.08
C ARG A 379 27.60 26.37 20.22
N PHE A 380 28.14 25.17 20.04
CA PHE A 380 29.19 24.65 20.89
C PHE A 380 30.44 25.50 20.66
N ARG A 381 30.86 26.23 21.69
CA ARG A 381 32.25 26.65 21.87
C ARG A 381 32.87 25.65 22.85
N GLU A 382 33.90 24.96 22.39
CA GLU A 382 34.84 24.29 23.27
C GLU A 382 35.60 25.36 24.04
N ASP A 383 35.39 25.44 25.35
CA ASP A 383 36.32 26.11 26.25
C ASP A 383 37.34 25.08 26.75
N ALA A 384 38.61 25.47 26.74
CA ALA A 384 39.79 24.62 26.91
C ALA A 384 40.02 24.09 28.35
N ASP A 385 38.99 23.94 29.18
CA ASP A 385 39.16 23.42 30.53
C ASP A 385 37.95 22.58 30.95
N GLY A 386 38.01 21.28 30.63
CA GLY A 386 36.91 20.33 30.71
C GLY A 386 36.38 20.07 32.13
N THR A 387 35.47 20.91 32.62
CA THR A 387 34.67 20.61 33.82
C THR A 387 33.20 20.94 33.64
N ARG A 388 32.36 19.92 33.86
CA ARG A 388 30.89 19.95 33.71
C ARG A 388 30.25 20.23 35.07
N LYS A 389 29.61 21.41 35.25
CA LYS A 389 28.77 21.68 36.43
C LYS A 389 27.29 21.50 36.11
N LYS A 390 26.64 20.68 36.93
CA LYS A 390 25.19 20.40 36.95
C LYS A 390 24.44 21.62 37.50
N ARG A 391 23.38 22.07 36.84
CA ARG A 391 22.49 23.13 37.34
C ARG A 391 21.10 22.54 37.56
N GLU A 392 20.67 22.55 38.83
CA GLU A 392 19.34 22.20 39.28
C GLU A 392 18.41 23.43 39.29
N GLY A 393 17.10 23.17 39.19
CA GLY A 393 16.00 24.13 39.34
C GLY A 393 15.25 24.36 38.02
N LEU A 394 13.92 24.39 37.95
CA LEU A 394 12.85 24.50 38.95
C LEU A 394 11.55 23.99 38.31
N SER A 395 10.70 23.39 39.12
CA SER A 395 9.34 22.94 38.79
C SER A 395 8.36 24.12 38.72
N SER A 396 7.56 24.19 37.66
CA SER A 396 6.29 24.91 37.66
C SER A 396 5.26 24.12 36.86
N SER A 397 4.29 23.58 37.59
CA SER A 397 3.10 22.89 37.09
C SER A 397 2.04 23.89 36.66
N SER A 398 1.53 23.78 35.44
CA SER A 398 0.28 24.43 35.01
C SER A 398 -0.56 23.45 34.20
N GLU A 399 -1.66 23.06 34.85
CA GLU A 399 -3.01 22.71 34.36
C GLU A 399 -3.20 22.21 32.92
N ALA A 400 -3.76 21.00 32.86
CA ALA A 400 -4.23 20.31 31.67
C ALA A 400 -5.53 20.93 31.14
N CYS A 401 -5.57 21.19 29.83
CA CYS A 401 -6.81 21.26 29.06
C CYS A 401 -6.92 19.98 28.23
N SER A 402 -7.97 19.21 28.56
CA SER A 402 -8.50 18.09 27.80
C SER A 402 -9.14 18.58 26.50
N GLU A 403 -8.75 18.01 25.37
CA GLU A 403 -9.56 18.04 24.15
C GLU A 403 -9.68 16.61 23.60
N ASP A 404 -10.87 16.06 23.82
CA ASP A 404 -11.44 14.94 23.10
C ASP A 404 -11.66 15.31 21.63
N SER A 405 -11.23 14.45 20.72
CA SER A 405 -12.00 14.18 19.49
C SER A 405 -11.68 12.77 18.99
N SER A 406 -12.53 11.85 19.37
CA SER A 406 -12.62 10.49 18.86
C SER A 406 -13.33 10.49 17.51
N CYS A 407 -12.65 10.03 16.45
CA CYS A 407 -13.30 9.45 15.29
C CYS A 407 -13.09 7.94 15.39
N SER A 408 -14.08 7.29 15.98
CA SER A 408 -14.22 5.84 16.09
C SER A 408 -15.08 5.37 14.93
N ASP A 409 -14.52 4.54 14.04
CA ASP A 409 -15.28 3.87 12.99
C ASP A 409 -15.33 2.38 13.28
N GLY A 410 -16.58 1.91 13.34
CA GLY A 410 -16.99 0.60 13.81
C GLY A 410 -16.86 -0.49 12.75
N GLU A 411 -16.56 -1.68 13.26
CA GLU A 411 -16.66 -2.96 12.58
C GLU A 411 -18.11 -3.25 12.16
N SER A 412 -18.30 -3.90 11.01
CA SER A 412 -19.40 -4.86 10.88
C SER A 412 -19.04 -5.96 9.89
N GLU A 413 -19.15 -7.18 10.38
CA GLU A 413 -19.00 -8.45 9.66
C GLU A 413 -20.16 -8.64 8.67
N GLY A 414 -19.85 -9.22 7.50
CA GLY A 414 -20.84 -9.64 6.52
C GLY A 414 -20.38 -10.94 5.85
N THR A 415 -20.78 -12.06 6.44
CA THR A 415 -20.61 -13.42 5.92
C THR A 415 -21.54 -13.67 4.73
N GLY A 416 -21.00 -14.20 3.63
CA GLY A 416 -21.77 -14.62 2.46
C GLY A 416 -21.03 -15.70 1.68
N GLY A 417 -21.42 -16.95 1.90
CA GLY A 417 -20.86 -18.15 1.26
C GLY A 417 -21.23 -18.31 -0.22
N PRO A 418 -20.64 -19.32 -0.89
CA PRO A 418 -20.57 -19.40 -2.34
C PRO A 418 -21.76 -20.15 -2.95
N SER A 419 -22.29 -19.63 -4.06
CA SER A 419 -23.08 -20.41 -5.01
C SER A 419 -22.18 -20.88 -6.15
N GLY A 420 -22.02 -22.20 -6.26
CA GLY A 420 -21.27 -22.84 -7.33
C GLY A 420 -21.95 -22.73 -8.69
N SER A 421 -21.14 -22.91 -9.75
CA SER A 421 -21.62 -23.50 -10.98
C SER A 421 -20.49 -24.30 -11.62
N GLU A 422 -20.76 -25.59 -11.79
CA GLU A 422 -20.01 -26.52 -12.61
C GLU A 422 -20.21 -26.21 -14.09
N GLY A 423 -19.20 -26.55 -14.89
CA GLY A 423 -19.44 -27.12 -16.21
C GLY A 423 -18.78 -26.42 -17.39
N GLY A 424 -17.96 -27.16 -18.13
CA GLY A 424 -17.81 -26.93 -19.57
C GLY A 424 -16.39 -27.11 -20.11
N ALA A 425 -15.98 -28.36 -20.31
CA ALA A 425 -14.85 -28.70 -21.16
C ALA A 425 -15.18 -28.46 -22.65
N ALA A 426 -14.23 -27.94 -23.42
CA ALA A 426 -13.95 -28.34 -24.81
C ALA A 426 -12.61 -27.74 -25.27
N GLY A 427 -11.68 -28.62 -25.69
CA GLY A 427 -10.47 -28.25 -26.46
C GLY A 427 -10.81 -27.98 -27.93
N PRO A 428 -9.87 -28.10 -28.89
CA PRO A 428 -8.51 -28.69 -28.80
C PRO A 428 -7.39 -27.71 -28.45
#